data_AF-A0A9P6TL25-F1
#
_entry.id   AF-A0A9P6TL25-F1
#
_cell.length_a   1.000
_cell.length_b   1.000
_cell.length_c   1.000
_cell.angle_alpha   90.00
_cell.angle_beta   90.00
_cell.angle_gamma   90.00
#
_symmetry.space_group_name_H-M   'P 1'
#
loop_
_entity.id
_entity.type
_entity.pdbx_description
1 polymer ?
#
loop_
_entity_poly.entity_id
_entity_poly.type
_entity_poly.pdbx_seq_one_letter_code
_entity_poly.pdbx_strand_id
1 'polypeptide(L)'
;LLRHKQHMFNYMVVLRIAPFPPNWTVNLGAPHLSVPIGPFFWGTFVGVAAPSFIHVQAGAALDRLSSSDELKLLTPTNVACLVGVAIVALIPVFIRRYYKL
;
A
#
# COMPACT_ATOMS: atom_id res chain seq x y z
N LEU A 1 21.92 -19.23 0.82
CA LEU A 1 20.46 -19.04 0.63
C LEU A 1 19.87 -19.80 -0.59
N LEU A 2 20.66 -20.58 -1.34
CA LEU A 2 20.24 -21.28 -2.57
C LEU A 2 19.87 -22.77 -2.41
N ARG A 3 19.80 -23.32 -1.18
CA ARG A 3 19.67 -24.78 -0.94
C ARG A 3 18.23 -25.34 -0.91
N HIS A 4 17.18 -24.51 -0.93
CA HIS A 4 15.79 -24.99 -0.80
C HIS A 4 14.86 -24.47 -1.90
N LYS A 5 15.19 -24.75 -3.17
CA LYS A 5 14.31 -24.43 -4.33
C LYS A 5 12.94 -25.11 -4.26
N GLN A 6 12.81 -26.19 -3.49
CA GLN A 6 11.56 -26.96 -3.30
C GLN A 6 10.50 -26.19 -2.47
N HIS A 7 10.91 -25.20 -1.68
CA HIS A 7 10.01 -24.37 -0.85
C HIS A 7 9.95 -22.91 -1.29
N MET A 8 10.54 -22.56 -2.43
CA MET A 8 10.59 -21.18 -2.95
C MET A 8 9.20 -20.59 -3.15
N PHE A 9 8.23 -21.41 -3.59
CA PHE A 9 6.84 -20.96 -3.76
C PHE A 9 6.21 -20.55 -2.42
N ASN A 10 6.33 -21.41 -1.40
CA ASN A 10 5.78 -21.13 -0.07
C ASN A 10 6.48 -19.93 0.58
N TYR A 11 7.79 -19.77 0.37
CA TYR A 11 8.54 -18.60 0.80
C TYR A 11 8.09 -17.31 0.10
N MET A 12 7.86 -17.33 -1.22
CA MET A 12 7.33 -16.18 -1.94
C MET A 12 5.93 -15.78 -1.48
N VAL A 13 5.07 -16.76 -1.17
CA VAL A 13 3.72 -16.51 -0.67
C VAL A 13 3.76 -15.89 0.72
N VAL A 14 4.53 -16.46 1.65
CA VAL A 14 4.71 -15.87 3.00
C VAL A 14 5.36 -14.49 2.93
N LEU A 15 6.36 -14.30 2.06
CA LEU A 15 7.04 -13.01 1.89
C LEU A 15 6.13 -11.92 1.29
N ARG A 16 5.14 -12.29 0.47
CA ARG A 16 4.17 -11.37 -0.14
C ARG A 16 2.94 -11.09 0.72
N ILE A 17 2.65 -11.98 1.67
CA ILE A 17 1.60 -11.79 2.68
C ILE A 17 2.16 -11.04 3.90
N ALA A 18 3.44 -11.24 4.23
CA ALA A 18 4.09 -10.57 5.34
C ALA A 18 4.16 -9.05 5.11
N PRO A 19 3.83 -8.23 6.12
CA PRO A 19 3.83 -6.77 5.98
C PRO A 19 5.25 -6.15 5.92
N PHE A 20 6.31 -6.97 6.05
CA PHE A 20 7.68 -6.50 6.18
C PHE A 20 8.28 -5.98 4.86
N PRO A 21 8.33 -6.76 3.76
CA PRO A 21 8.78 -6.26 2.47
C PRO A 21 7.57 -5.87 1.60
N PRO A 22 7.38 -4.59 1.30
CA PRO A 22 6.32 -4.18 0.38
C PRO A 22 6.53 -4.81 -1.01
N ASN A 23 5.42 -5.03 -1.75
CA ASN A 23 5.41 -5.75 -3.04
C ASN A 23 6.45 -5.24 -4.06
N TRP A 24 6.81 -3.95 -4.01
CA TRP A 24 7.86 -3.37 -4.86
C TRP A 24 9.24 -4.00 -4.64
N THR A 25 9.56 -4.42 -3.41
CA THR A 25 10.85 -5.04 -3.05
C THR A 25 11.05 -6.36 -3.79
N VAL A 26 9.98 -7.17 -3.90
CA VAL A 26 10.01 -8.44 -4.62
C VAL A 26 10.08 -8.20 -6.13
N ASN A 27 9.46 -7.13 -6.63
CA ASN A 27 9.54 -6.73 -8.04
C ASN A 27 10.96 -6.29 -8.44
N LEU A 28 11.65 -5.53 -7.57
CA LEU A 28 13.05 -5.12 -7.80
C LEU A 28 14.06 -6.27 -7.61
N GLY A 29 13.77 -7.19 -6.68
CA GLY A 29 14.63 -8.34 -6.39
C GLY A 29 14.52 -9.48 -7.42
N ALA A 30 13.38 -9.63 -8.09
CA ALA A 30 13.13 -10.71 -9.06
C ALA A 30 14.18 -10.81 -10.19
N PRO A 31 14.58 -9.71 -10.87
CA PRO A 31 15.62 -9.79 -11.90
C PRO A 31 17.02 -10.07 -11.33
N HIS A 32 17.31 -9.65 -10.08
CA HIS A 32 18.59 -9.89 -9.42
C HIS A 32 18.73 -11.33 -8.88
N LEU A 33 17.61 -12.02 -8.63
CA LEU A 33 17.56 -13.37 -8.07
C LEU A 33 17.28 -14.46 -9.13
N SER A 34 17.19 -14.09 -10.41
CA SER A 34 16.90 -15.00 -11.53
C SER A 34 15.71 -15.92 -11.27
N VAL A 35 14.62 -15.36 -10.75
CA VAL A 35 13.42 -16.13 -10.38
C VAL A 35 12.66 -16.53 -11.67
N PRO A 36 12.24 -17.80 -11.82
CA PRO A 36 11.47 -18.21 -13.00
C PRO A 36 10.11 -17.48 -13.05
N ILE A 37 9.65 -17.13 -14.26
CA ILE A 37 8.45 -16.30 -14.50
C ILE A 37 7.17 -16.97 -13.97
N GLY A 38 7.05 -18.29 -14.05
CA GLY A 38 5.88 -19.04 -13.59
C GLY A 38 5.59 -18.89 -12.08
N PRO A 39 6.53 -19.26 -11.19
CA PRO A 39 6.42 -19.03 -9.75
C PRO A 39 6.23 -17.55 -9.38
N PHE A 40 6.88 -16.65 -10.13
CA PHE A 40 6.71 -15.23 -9.95
C PHE A 40 5.27 -14.78 -10.21
N PHE A 41 4.68 -15.22 -11.33
CA PHE A 41 3.29 -14.90 -11.69
C PHE A 41 2.30 -15.45 -10.67
N TRP A 42 2.33 -16.76 -10.39
CA TRP A 42 1.38 -17.38 -9.45
C TRP A 42 1.53 -16.89 -8.02
N GLY A 43 2.77 -16.66 -7.57
CA GLY A 43 3.00 -16.05 -6.27
C GLY A 43 2.51 -14.60 -6.20
N THR A 44 2.45 -13.86 -7.31
CA THR A 44 1.99 -12.46 -7.33
C THR A 44 0.48 -12.45 -7.32
N PHE A 45 -0.10 -13.30 -8.16
CA PHE A 45 -1.54 -13.46 -8.28
C PHE A 45 -2.16 -13.77 -6.91
N VAL A 46 -1.63 -14.77 -6.19
CA VAL A 46 -2.15 -15.13 -4.86
C VAL A 46 -1.75 -14.10 -3.79
N GLY A 47 -0.50 -13.63 -3.80
CA GLY A 47 0.00 -12.70 -2.79
C GLY A 47 -0.62 -11.30 -2.84
N VAL A 48 -1.00 -10.81 -4.03
CA VAL A 48 -1.58 -9.48 -4.24
C VAL A 48 -3.11 -9.51 -4.18
N ALA A 49 -3.76 -10.67 -4.37
CA ALA A 49 -5.20 -10.80 -4.31
C ALA A 49 -5.77 -10.38 -2.93
N ALA A 50 -5.17 -10.86 -1.83
CA ALA A 50 -5.65 -10.54 -0.49
C ALA A 50 -5.55 -9.02 -0.15
N PRO A 51 -4.41 -8.35 -0.35
CA PRO A 51 -4.32 -6.89 -0.21
C PRO A 51 -5.29 -6.14 -1.12
N SER A 52 -5.47 -6.60 -2.36
CA SER A 52 -6.40 -5.98 -3.30
C SER A 52 -7.84 -6.04 -2.79
N PHE A 53 -8.25 -7.15 -2.17
CA PHE A 53 -9.58 -7.28 -1.59
C PHE A 53 -9.79 -6.33 -0.40
N ILE A 54 -8.76 -6.13 0.43
CA ILE A 54 -8.78 -5.16 1.53
C ILE A 54 -8.92 -3.74 0.98
N HIS A 55 -8.16 -3.38 -0.06
CA HIS A 55 -8.26 -2.06 -0.69
C HIS A 55 -9.62 -1.81 -1.32
N VAL A 56 -10.19 -2.80 -2.01
CA VAL A 56 -11.53 -2.68 -2.62
C VAL A 56 -12.59 -2.54 -1.54
N GLN A 57 -12.52 -3.30 -0.44
CA GLN A 57 -13.44 -3.15 0.68
C GLN A 57 -13.31 -1.79 1.36
N ALA A 58 -12.09 -1.31 1.59
CA ALA A 58 -11.84 0.02 2.14
C ALA A 58 -12.40 1.11 1.23
N GLY A 59 -12.17 1.00 -0.09
CA GLY A 59 -12.73 1.90 -1.09
C GLY A 59 -14.25 1.88 -1.11
N ALA A 60 -14.87 0.70 -1.07
CA ALA A 60 -16.34 0.57 -1.02
C ALA A 60 -16.93 1.09 0.30
N ALA A 61 -16.22 0.95 1.42
CA ALA A 61 -16.62 1.54 2.70
C ALA A 61 -16.54 3.08 2.65
N LEU A 62 -15.47 3.63 2.07
CA LEU A 62 -15.33 5.06 1.83
C LEU A 62 -16.43 5.59 0.89
N ASP A 63 -16.73 4.85 -0.18
CA ASP A 63 -17.77 5.21 -1.13
C ASP A 63 -19.16 5.17 -0.48
N ARG A 64 -19.47 4.17 0.36
CA ARG A 64 -20.72 4.14 1.13
C ARG A 64 -20.83 5.28 2.13
N LEU A 65 -19.75 5.60 2.84
CA LEU A 65 -19.69 6.78 3.72
C LEU A 65 -19.86 8.08 2.93
N SER A 66 -19.45 8.09 1.66
CA SER A 66 -19.59 9.21 0.74
C SER A 66 -20.96 9.26 0.04
N SER A 67 -21.66 8.13 -0.12
CA SER A 67 -22.86 8.00 -0.98
C SER A 67 -24.16 7.90 -0.18
N SER A 68 -24.07 7.60 1.12
CA SER A 68 -25.23 7.56 2.02
C SER A 68 -25.67 8.99 2.38
N ASP A 69 -26.50 9.54 1.51
CA ASP A 69 -27.54 10.56 1.71
C ASP A 69 -27.21 12.06 1.79
N GLU A 70 -25.97 12.50 2.00
CA GLU A 70 -25.62 13.92 1.84
C GLU A 70 -24.09 14.03 1.83
N LEU A 71 -23.51 14.36 0.67
CA LEU A 71 -22.08 14.61 0.53
C LEU A 71 -21.67 15.88 1.29
N LYS A 72 -21.61 15.80 2.63
CA LYS A 72 -21.02 16.85 3.47
C LYS A 72 -19.50 16.92 3.35
N LEU A 73 -18.85 16.16 2.47
CA LEU A 73 -17.43 16.39 2.13
C LEU A 73 -17.21 17.80 1.57
N LEU A 74 -18.19 18.35 0.83
CA LEU A 74 -18.23 19.74 0.38
C LEU A 74 -19.03 20.66 1.31
N THR A 75 -19.34 20.22 2.54
CA THR A 75 -19.82 21.15 3.57
C THR A 75 -18.65 22.04 3.99
N PRO A 76 -18.85 23.35 4.15
CA PRO A 76 -17.79 24.29 4.51
C PRO A 76 -16.98 23.85 5.75
N THR A 77 -17.61 23.15 6.70
CA THR A 77 -16.95 22.57 7.88
C THR A 77 -15.95 21.46 7.55
N ASN A 78 -16.28 20.54 6.64
CA ASN A 78 -15.37 19.44 6.27
C ASN A 78 -14.22 19.96 5.41
N VAL A 79 -14.48 20.93 4.53
CA VAL A 79 -13.44 21.62 3.77
C VAL A 79 -12.49 22.36 4.71
N ALA A 80 -13.01 23.08 5.72
CA ALA A 80 -12.18 23.75 6.72
C ALA A 80 -11.34 22.75 7.53
N CYS A 81 -11.91 21.59 7.89
CA CYS A 81 -11.19 20.53 8.59
C CYS A 81 -10.07 19.94 7.71
N LEU A 82 -10.35 19.66 6.43
CA LEU A 82 -9.36 19.16 5.47
C LEU A 82 -8.22 20.17 5.25
N VAL A 83 -8.54 21.47 5.15
CA VAL A 83 -7.53 22.54 5.08
C VAL A 83 -6.72 22.61 6.37
N GLY A 84 -7.35 22.47 7.54
CA GLY A 84 -6.66 22.39 8.83
C GLY A 84 -5.67 21.23 8.89
N VAL A 85 -6.09 20.04 8.47
CA VAL A 85 -5.22 18.85 8.37
C VAL A 85 -4.07 19.10 7.38
N ALA A 86 -4.34 19.74 6.24
CA ALA A 86 -3.30 20.08 5.26
C ALA A 86 -2.27 21.07 5.84
N ILE A 87 -2.71 22.07 6.61
CA ILE A 87 -1.81 23.01 7.29
C ILE A 87 -0.97 22.26 8.34
N VAL A 88 -1.56 21.39 9.14
CA VAL A 88 -0.84 20.57 10.13
C VAL A 88 0.19 19.67 9.46
N ALA A 89 -0.15 19.06 8.32
CA ALA A 89 0.79 18.25 7.54
C ALA A 89 1.96 19.07 6.97
N LEU A 90 1.76 20.38 6.74
CA LEU A 90 2.79 21.31 6.27
C LEU A 90 3.71 21.85 7.39
N ILE A 91 3.29 21.80 8.67
CA ILE A 91 4.11 22.21 9.83
C ILE A 91 5.53 21.60 9.77
N PRO A 92 5.72 20.28 9.63
CA PRO A 92 7.07 19.70 9.58
C PRO A 92 7.86 20.09 8.31
N VAL A 93 7.21 20.55 7.24
CA VAL A 93 7.86 21.07 6.04
C VAL A 93 8.39 22.47 6.29
N PHE A 94 7.59 23.34 6.90
CA PHE A 94 8.01 24.70 7.25
C PHE A 94 9.08 24.73 8.35
N ILE A 95 8.97 23.86 9.37
CA ILE A 95 9.99 23.71 10.40
C ILE A 95 11.33 23.29 9.77
N ARG A 96 11.33 22.28 8.89
CA ARG A 96 12.55 21.86 8.18
C ARG A 96 13.13 22.97 7.30
N ARG A 97 12.28 23.75 6.63
CA ARG A 97 12.72 24.85 5.76
C ARG A 97 13.27 26.04 6.53
N TYR A 98 12.75 26.33 7.73
CA TYR A 98 13.22 27.43 8.58
C TYR A 98 14.48 27.07 9.37
N TYR A 99 14.58 25.83 9.87
CA TYR A 99 15.73 25.38 10.67
C TYR A 99 16.95 24.90 9.88
N LYS A 100 16.87 24.87 8.53
CA LYS A 100 18.00 24.61 7.62
C LYS A 100 19.02 23.61 8.18
N LEU A 101 18.59 22.35 8.35
CA LEU A 101 19.47 21.19 8.25
C LEU A 101 19.60 20.82 6.77
#